data_AF-A0A1R1Y2W1-F1
#
_entry.id   AF-A0A1R1Y2W1-F1
#
_cell.length_a   1.000
_cell.length_b   1.000
_cell.length_c   1.000
_cell.angle_alpha   90.00
_cell.angle_beta   90.00
_cell.angle_gamma   90.00
#
_symmetry.space_group_name_H-M   'P 1'
#
loop_
_entity.id
_entity.type
_entity.pdbx_description
1 polymer ?
#
loop_
_entity_poly.entity_id
_entity_poly.type
_entity_poly.pdbx_seq_one_letter_code
_entity_poly.pdbx_strand_id
1 'polypeptide(L)'
;MGKGSNSYPKSWYWDVQPAKFVATHFGTVRKFLTCPNPGCKATGGFIKDSNGTGKNQKACFRCGACKDRYSVCEFYLTILKGSEENLPAETGLDSILLPPSPREEVDPAQPIYVDLNSKAIPGDDIGLAVIKPGILERAETALSTG
;
A
#
# COMPACT_ATOMS: atom_id res chain seq x y z
N MET A 1 8.26 32.21 -25.03
CA MET A 1 8.08 32.10 -23.57
C MET A 1 7.45 30.75 -23.26
N GLY A 2 8.21 29.81 -22.72
CA GLY A 2 7.69 28.48 -22.36
C GLY A 2 6.70 28.61 -21.22
N LYS A 3 5.46 28.14 -21.40
CA LYS A 3 4.48 28.02 -20.33
C LYS A 3 5.08 27.09 -19.27
N GLY A 4 5.54 27.64 -18.15
CA GLY A 4 5.76 26.87 -16.93
C GLY A 4 4.40 26.34 -16.51
N SER A 5 4.08 25.13 -16.92
CA SER A 5 2.83 24.47 -16.56
C SER A 5 2.85 24.26 -15.06
N ASN A 6 2.10 25.09 -14.33
CA ASN A 6 1.63 24.85 -12.95
C ASN A 6 0.69 23.62 -12.92
N SER A 7 1.09 22.53 -13.57
CA SER A 7 0.35 21.28 -13.60
C SER A 7 0.81 20.45 -12.43
N TYR A 8 -0.14 20.06 -11.58
CA TYR A 8 0.09 19.09 -10.53
C TYR A 8 0.68 17.79 -11.09
N PRO A 9 1.49 17.04 -10.32
CA PRO A 9 2.01 15.76 -10.76
C PRO A 9 0.88 14.87 -11.26
N LYS A 10 1.11 14.17 -12.38
CA LYS A 10 0.08 13.30 -12.95
C LYS A 10 -0.33 12.25 -11.91
N SER A 11 -1.63 12.11 -11.69
CA SER A 11 -2.17 11.11 -10.76
C SER A 11 -1.76 11.28 -9.29
N TRP A 12 -1.32 12.49 -8.88
CA TRP A 12 -0.92 12.80 -7.49
C TRP A 12 -1.94 12.36 -6.43
N TYR A 13 -3.23 12.37 -6.77
CA TYR A 13 -4.33 11.98 -5.90
C TYR A 13 -4.33 10.48 -5.54
N TRP A 14 -3.48 9.66 -6.17
CA TRP A 14 -3.21 8.28 -5.78
C TRP A 14 -2.02 8.13 -4.82
N ASP A 15 -1.20 9.18 -4.65
CA ASP A 15 -0.03 9.19 -3.78
C ASP A 15 -0.33 9.75 -2.38
N VAL A 16 -1.53 10.29 -2.18
CA VAL A 16 -2.05 10.74 -0.87
C VAL A 16 -2.87 9.66 -0.16
N GLN A 17 -3.06 9.81 1.14
CA GLN A 17 -3.94 8.96 1.94
C GLN A 17 -5.38 9.49 1.93
N PRO A 18 -6.39 8.61 1.99
CA PRO A 18 -6.29 7.14 2.08
C PRO A 18 -6.09 6.42 0.73
N ALA A 19 -6.04 7.15 -0.39
CA ALA A 19 -6.01 6.57 -1.73
C ALA A 19 -4.86 5.59 -1.95
N LYS A 20 -3.65 5.94 -1.50
CA LYS A 20 -2.45 5.10 -1.61
C LYS A 20 -2.61 3.76 -0.87
N PHE A 21 -3.10 3.81 0.36
CA PHE A 21 -3.37 2.60 1.16
C PHE A 21 -4.39 1.69 0.49
N VAL A 22 -5.56 2.23 0.13
CA VAL A 22 -6.64 1.45 -0.48
C VAL A 22 -6.24 0.91 -1.84
N ALA A 23 -5.52 1.68 -2.65
CA ALA A 23 -5.00 1.24 -3.94
C ALA A 23 -4.03 0.06 -3.83
N THR A 24 -3.23 0.03 -2.77
CA THR A 24 -2.29 -1.07 -2.48
C THR A 24 -3.06 -2.33 -2.11
N HIS A 25 -4.03 -2.21 -1.20
CA HIS A 25 -4.88 -3.34 -0.81
C HIS A 25 -5.72 -3.86 -1.98
N PHE A 26 -6.31 -2.96 -2.78
CA PHE A 26 -7.04 -3.34 -3.99
C PHE A 26 -6.18 -4.16 -4.97
N GLY A 27 -4.88 -3.83 -5.09
CA GLY A 27 -3.96 -4.53 -6.00
C GLY A 27 -3.82 -6.02 -5.73
N THR A 28 -4.00 -6.47 -4.48
CA THR A 28 -3.84 -7.88 -4.08
C THR A 28 -5.12 -8.69 -4.30
N VAL A 29 -6.30 -8.09 -4.15
CA VAL A 29 -7.59 -8.80 -4.18
C VAL A 29 -8.47 -8.49 -5.40
N ARG A 30 -8.03 -7.60 -6.29
CA ARG A 30 -8.81 -7.04 -7.42
C ARG A 30 -9.71 -8.06 -8.13
N LYS A 31 -9.18 -9.23 -8.48
CA LYS A 31 -9.86 -10.24 -9.33
C LYS A 31 -11.13 -10.81 -8.69
N PHE A 32 -11.27 -10.72 -7.37
CA PHE A 32 -12.35 -11.36 -6.61
C PHE A 32 -13.45 -10.38 -6.18
N LEU A 33 -13.30 -9.09 -6.47
CA LEU A 33 -14.23 -8.06 -6.00
C LEU A 33 -15.43 -7.97 -6.93
N THR A 34 -16.63 -8.07 -6.35
CA THR A 34 -17.91 -7.98 -7.06
C THR A 34 -18.51 -6.60 -6.91
N CYS A 35 -19.13 -6.10 -7.98
CA CYS A 35 -19.85 -4.84 -7.96
C CYS A 35 -21.08 -4.91 -7.04
N PRO A 36 -21.26 -3.95 -6.10
CA PRO A 36 -22.40 -3.95 -5.19
C PRO A 36 -23.69 -3.44 -5.83
N ASN A 37 -23.63 -2.85 -7.03
CA ASN A 37 -24.83 -2.41 -7.74
C ASN A 37 -25.69 -3.64 -8.09
N PRO A 38 -26.97 -3.71 -7.65
CA PRO A 38 -27.83 -4.88 -7.86
C PRO A 38 -28.09 -5.19 -9.33
N GLY A 39 -28.01 -4.19 -10.21
CA GLY A 39 -28.11 -4.36 -11.67
C GLY A 39 -26.80 -4.82 -12.34
N CYS A 40 -25.70 -4.94 -11.60
CA CYS A 40 -24.37 -5.24 -12.12
C CYS A 40 -23.80 -6.51 -11.51
N LYS A 41 -23.54 -7.52 -12.35
CA LYS A 41 -22.95 -8.81 -11.91
C LYS A 41 -21.46 -8.94 -12.19
N ALA A 42 -20.77 -7.81 -12.39
CA ALA A 42 -19.36 -7.82 -12.75
C ALA A 42 -18.47 -8.17 -11.54
N THR A 43 -17.53 -9.08 -11.75
CA THR A 43 -16.48 -9.44 -10.78
C THR A 43 -15.11 -9.15 -11.38
N GLY A 44 -14.18 -8.62 -10.59
CA GLY A 44 -12.83 -8.27 -11.05
C GLY A 44 -12.74 -7.00 -11.91
N GLY A 45 -13.87 -6.35 -12.18
CA GLY A 45 -13.99 -5.30 -13.19
C GLY A 45 -13.65 -3.88 -12.72
N PHE A 46 -13.20 -3.67 -11.48
CA PHE A 46 -12.91 -2.32 -10.99
C PHE A 46 -11.61 -1.75 -11.56
N ILE A 47 -11.60 -0.43 -11.76
CA ILE A 47 -10.49 0.34 -12.34
C ILE A 47 -10.28 1.61 -11.51
N LYS A 48 -9.01 1.99 -11.30
CA LYS A 48 -8.64 3.29 -10.75
C LYS A 48 -9.12 4.42 -11.68
N ASP A 49 -9.83 5.38 -11.13
CA ASP A 49 -10.37 6.55 -11.83
C ASP A 49 -10.10 7.82 -11.00
N SER A 50 -10.60 8.96 -11.48
CA SER A 50 -10.58 10.20 -10.71
C SER A 50 -11.89 10.95 -10.83
N ASN A 51 -12.17 11.80 -9.85
CA ASN A 51 -13.26 12.74 -9.88
C ASN A 51 -12.74 14.18 -9.68
N GLY A 52 -13.35 15.16 -10.32
CA GLY A 52 -12.90 16.56 -10.27
C GLY A 52 -11.71 16.88 -11.17
N THR A 53 -11.17 18.09 -11.02
CA THR A 53 -10.10 18.66 -11.86
C THR A 53 -9.10 19.47 -11.04
N GLY A 54 -7.86 19.59 -11.52
CA GLY A 54 -6.82 20.38 -10.88
C GLY A 54 -6.51 19.94 -9.44
N LYS A 55 -6.45 20.91 -8.51
CA LYS A 55 -6.22 20.66 -7.07
C LYS A 55 -7.37 19.93 -6.38
N ASN A 56 -8.57 19.98 -6.96
CA ASN A 56 -9.76 19.34 -6.41
C ASN A 56 -9.93 17.91 -6.95
N GLN A 57 -8.97 17.42 -7.75
CA GLN A 57 -9.02 16.07 -8.28
C GLN A 57 -8.80 15.07 -7.14
N LYS A 58 -9.71 14.10 -7.02
CA LYS A 58 -9.69 13.04 -6.01
C LYS A 58 -9.63 11.67 -6.69
N ALA A 59 -8.96 10.72 -6.04
CA ALA A 59 -9.02 9.32 -6.44
C ALA A 59 -10.43 8.76 -6.27
N CYS A 60 -10.85 7.92 -7.21
CA CYS A 60 -12.05 7.10 -7.06
C CYS A 60 -11.86 5.76 -7.77
N PHE A 61 -12.73 4.80 -7.47
CA PHE A 61 -12.80 3.55 -8.21
C PHE A 61 -14.05 3.54 -9.07
N ARG A 62 -13.94 2.99 -10.27
CA ARG A 62 -15.06 2.85 -11.19
C ARG A 62 -15.25 1.39 -11.56
N CYS A 63 -16.49 0.92 -11.54
CA CYS A 63 -16.82 -0.38 -12.12
C CYS A 63 -16.68 -0.32 -13.65
N GLY A 64 -15.88 -1.23 -14.21
CA GLY A 64 -15.65 -1.31 -15.66
C GLY A 64 -16.91 -1.64 -16.46
N ALA A 65 -17.89 -2.31 -15.85
CA ALA A 65 -19.15 -2.71 -16.49
C ALA A 65 -20.22 -1.62 -16.39
N CYS A 66 -20.80 -1.37 -15.21
CA CYS A 66 -21.90 -0.41 -15.04
C CYS A 66 -21.47 1.05 -14.95
N LYS A 67 -20.16 1.33 -14.87
CA LYS A 67 -19.58 2.68 -14.75
C LYS A 67 -19.87 3.41 -13.43
N ASP A 68 -20.52 2.76 -12.46
CA ASP A 68 -20.66 3.29 -11.11
C ASP A 68 -19.31 3.65 -10.51
N ARG A 69 -19.31 4.77 -9.79
CA ARG A 69 -18.14 5.33 -9.14
C ARG A 69 -18.30 5.24 -7.62
N TYR A 70 -17.19 4.94 -6.97
CA TYR A 70 -17.08 4.86 -5.52
C TYR A 70 -15.92 5.73 -5.09
N SER A 71 -16.13 6.57 -4.08
CA SER A 71 -15.00 7.24 -3.43
C SER A 71 -14.04 6.19 -2.84
N VAL A 72 -12.79 6.59 -2.55
CA VAL A 72 -11.81 5.68 -1.95
C VAL A 72 -12.32 5.06 -0.66
N CYS A 73 -12.92 5.87 0.22
CA CYS A 73 -13.44 5.40 1.51
C CYS A 73 -14.62 4.46 1.33
N GLU A 74 -15.61 4.81 0.49
CA GLU A 74 -16.73 3.93 0.19
C GLU A 74 -16.27 2.61 -0.41
N PHE A 75 -15.31 2.64 -1.34
CA PHE A 75 -14.78 1.43 -1.96
C PHE A 75 -14.15 0.50 -0.91
N TYR A 76 -13.38 1.07 0.02
CA TYR A 76 -12.75 0.29 1.09
C TYR A 76 -13.77 -0.35 2.03
N LEU A 77 -14.74 0.43 2.53
CA LEU A 77 -15.74 -0.05 3.49
C LEU A 77 -16.73 -1.03 2.86
N THR A 78 -17.23 -0.72 1.66
CA THR A 78 -18.35 -1.46 1.06
C THR A 78 -17.90 -2.64 0.20
N ILE A 79 -16.78 -2.53 -0.51
CA ILE A 79 -16.33 -3.52 -1.50
C ILE A 79 -15.15 -4.34 -0.97
N LEU A 80 -14.14 -3.69 -0.36
CA LEU A 80 -13.04 -4.40 0.28
C LEU A 80 -13.39 -4.95 1.67
N LYS A 81 -14.56 -4.58 2.22
CA LYS A 81 -15.03 -5.00 3.55
C LYS A 81 -14.04 -4.67 4.68
N GLY A 82 -13.30 -3.58 4.54
CA GLY A 82 -12.42 -3.08 5.60
C GLY A 82 -13.18 -2.25 6.63
N SER A 83 -12.51 -1.93 7.74
CA SER A 83 -13.06 -1.12 8.84
C SER A 83 -12.55 0.32 8.79
N GLU A 84 -13.39 1.30 9.14
CA GLU A 84 -13.01 2.72 9.14
C GLU A 84 -11.80 3.01 10.03
N GLU A 85 -11.63 2.33 11.17
CA GLU A 85 -10.46 2.52 12.03
C GLU A 85 -9.11 2.16 11.39
N ASN A 86 -9.13 1.37 10.31
CA ASN A 86 -7.92 0.97 9.59
C ASN A 86 -7.56 1.93 8.44
N LEU A 87 -8.41 2.93 8.16
CA LEU A 87 -8.09 3.94 7.17
C LEU A 87 -7.07 4.93 7.75
N PRO A 88 -5.95 5.19 7.06
CA PRO A 88 -5.03 6.22 7.48
C PRO A 88 -5.67 7.60 7.35
N ALA A 89 -5.22 8.54 8.18
CA ALA A 89 -5.64 9.93 8.11
C ALA A 89 -5.42 10.52 6.72
N GLU A 90 -6.35 11.36 6.27
CA GLU A 90 -6.29 12.02 4.96
C GLU A 90 -5.03 12.88 4.86
N THR A 91 -4.28 12.70 3.78
CA THR A 91 -3.15 13.58 3.45
C THR A 91 -3.43 14.36 2.18
N GLY A 92 -2.82 15.53 2.06
CA GLY A 92 -3.02 16.44 0.94
C GLY A 92 -1.88 16.39 -0.07
N LEU A 93 -2.05 17.12 -1.17
CA LEU A 93 -1.00 17.35 -2.15
C LEU A 93 0.26 17.94 -1.52
N ASP A 94 0.12 18.80 -0.52
CA ASP A 94 1.24 19.41 0.20
C ASP A 94 2.18 18.36 0.80
N SER A 95 1.63 17.23 1.25
CA SER A 95 2.40 16.10 1.80
C SER A 95 3.28 15.38 0.77
N ILE A 96 3.00 15.55 -0.53
CA ILE A 96 3.83 15.01 -1.62
C ILE A 96 4.88 16.03 -2.08
N LEU A 97 4.56 17.32 -1.98
CA LEU A 97 5.41 18.41 -2.46
C LEU A 97 6.49 18.81 -1.46
N LEU A 98 6.24 18.64 -0.16
CA LEU A 98 7.25 18.87 0.87
C LEU A 98 8.27 17.72 0.85
N PRO A 99 9.58 18.00 0.71
CA PRO A 99 10.59 16.98 0.97
C PRO A 99 10.39 16.47 2.41
N PRO A 100 10.63 15.18 2.69
CA PRO A 100 10.61 14.70 4.07
C PRO A 100 11.54 15.61 4.88
N SER A 101 11.06 16.13 6.01
CA SER A 101 11.87 16.94 6.91
C SER A 101 13.24 16.28 7.09
N PRO A 102 14.35 17.06 7.09
CA PRO A 102 15.66 16.51 7.39
C PRO A 102 15.54 15.62 8.62
N ARG A 103 15.92 14.36 8.49
CA ARG A 103 16.05 13.47 9.65
C ARG A 103 16.98 14.20 10.60
N GLU A 104 16.59 14.37 11.86
CA GLU A 104 17.54 14.84 12.86
C GLU A 104 18.78 13.95 12.75
N GLU A 105 19.93 14.58 12.53
CA GLU A 105 21.22 13.92 12.51
C GLU A 105 21.39 13.34 13.91
N VAL A 106 21.17 12.03 14.04
CA VAL A 106 21.48 11.34 15.30
C VAL A 106 22.99 11.37 15.38
N ASP A 107 23.52 12.22 16.25
CA ASP A 107 24.95 12.30 16.55
C ASP A 107 25.43 10.88 16.90
N PRO A 108 26.30 10.26 16.08
CA PRO A 108 26.82 8.91 16.31
C PRO A 108 27.51 8.75 17.66
N ALA A 109 27.89 9.86 18.31
CA ALA A 109 28.55 9.87 19.60
C ALA A 109 27.58 9.86 20.79
N GLN A 110 26.26 9.93 20.59
CA GLN A 110 25.34 9.78 21.72
C GLN A 110 25.22 8.30 22.14
N PRO A 111 25.66 7.94 23.36
CA PRO A 111 25.58 6.56 23.81
C PRO A 111 24.12 6.15 23.98
N ILE A 112 23.75 5.03 23.35
CA ILE A 112 22.48 4.36 23.61
C ILE A 112 22.57 3.76 25.02
N TYR A 113 21.84 4.34 25.98
CA TYR A 113 21.70 3.74 27.30
C TYR A 113 20.79 2.51 27.20
N VAL A 114 21.39 1.33 27.26
CA VAL A 114 20.68 0.07 27.52
C VAL A 114 20.57 -0.12 29.04
N ASP A 115 19.36 -0.07 29.57
CA ASP A 115 19.11 -0.42 30.98
C ASP A 115 19.27 -1.94 31.15
N LEU A 116 20.44 -2.36 31.63
CA LEU A 116 20.78 -3.77 31.87
C LEU A 116 20.10 -4.35 33.13
N ASN A 117 19.25 -3.61 33.85
CA ASN A 117 18.72 -4.03 35.15
C ASN A 117 17.24 -4.46 35.13
N SER A 118 16.69 -4.73 33.95
CA SER A 118 15.42 -5.46 33.86
C SER A 118 15.65 -6.92 34.28
N LYS A 119 15.30 -7.20 35.55
CA LYS A 119 15.29 -8.52 36.17
C LYS A 119 14.84 -9.63 35.22
N ALA A 120 15.68 -10.66 35.12
CA ALA A 120 15.38 -11.93 34.47
C ALA A 120 14.05 -12.53 34.96
N ILE A 121 13.17 -12.87 34.02
CA ILE A 121 12.13 -13.89 34.22
C ILE A 121 12.75 -15.22 33.76
N PRO A 122 12.79 -16.27 34.60
CA PRO A 122 13.33 -17.58 34.21
C PRO A 122 12.27 -18.47 33.55
N GLY A 123 12.68 -19.26 32.56
CA GLY A 123 11.87 -20.22 31.78
C GLY A 123 11.41 -19.61 30.45
N ASP A 124 11.72 -20.12 29.27
CA ASP A 124 11.89 -21.52 28.87
C ASP A 124 12.85 -21.69 27.68
N ASP A 125 13.43 -22.88 27.63
CA ASP A 125 14.49 -23.38 26.76
C ASP A 125 14.05 -23.64 25.30
N ILE A 126 15.06 -23.58 24.41
CA ILE A 126 15.22 -24.19 23.07
C ILE A 126 14.22 -23.84 21.93
N GLY A 127 14.63 -23.60 20.67
CA GLY A 127 15.92 -23.82 20.03
C GLY A 127 16.05 -23.02 18.73
N LEU A 128 17.25 -22.45 18.57
CA LEU A 128 17.71 -21.62 17.48
C LEU A 128 18.11 -22.52 16.29
N ALA A 129 17.27 -22.60 15.25
CA ALA A 129 17.69 -23.16 13.97
C ALA A 129 18.44 -22.08 13.16
N VAL A 130 19.76 -22.12 13.27
CA VAL A 130 20.71 -21.45 12.38
C VAL A 130 20.55 -22.01 10.97
N ILE A 131 20.18 -21.17 10.00
CA ILE A 131 20.38 -21.47 8.57
C ILE A 131 21.56 -20.62 8.08
N LYS A 132 22.69 -21.30 7.81
CA LYS A 132 23.84 -20.74 7.09
C LYS A 132 23.54 -20.69 5.59
N PRO A 133 24.04 -19.67 4.85
CA PRO A 133 23.90 -19.57 3.40
C PRO A 133 25.08 -20.22 2.67
N GLY A 134 24.85 -20.73 1.45
CA GLY A 134 25.94 -20.97 0.50
C GLY A 134 25.66 -21.94 -0.65
N ILE A 135 25.85 -21.42 -1.88
CA ILE A 135 26.42 -22.08 -3.07
C ILE A 135 25.46 -23.03 -3.82
N LEU A 136 24.85 -22.60 -4.93
CA LEU A 136 25.34 -22.51 -6.32
C LEU A 136 25.40 -23.87 -7.06
N GLU A 137 24.76 -23.83 -8.23
CA GLU A 137 24.94 -24.66 -9.43
C GLU A 137 24.10 -25.94 -9.64
N ARG A 138 23.33 -25.89 -10.76
CA ARG A 138 23.29 -26.81 -11.93
C ARG A 138 23.38 -28.32 -11.65
N ALA A 139 22.69 -29.22 -12.35
CA ALA A 139 21.99 -29.18 -13.62
C ALA A 139 21.20 -30.51 -13.77
N GLU A 140 20.14 -30.46 -14.57
CA GLU A 140 19.80 -31.40 -15.65
C GLU A 140 19.69 -32.93 -15.37
N THR A 141 18.45 -33.40 -15.58
CA THR A 141 18.09 -34.52 -16.48
C THR A 141 18.38 -35.98 -16.10
N ALA A 142 17.30 -36.74 -15.88
CA ALA A 142 16.93 -38.04 -16.51
C ALA A 142 15.86 -38.70 -15.62
N LEU A 143 14.55 -38.57 -15.87
CA LEU A 143 13.72 -39.32 -16.83
C LEU A 143 14.01 -40.83 -16.93
N SER A 144 13.02 -41.60 -16.46
CA SER A 144 12.56 -42.94 -16.87
C SER A 144 13.47 -44.15 -16.63
N THR A 145 13.04 -45.08 -15.76
CA THR A 145 12.17 -46.26 -16.03
C THR A 145 12.91 -47.39 -16.74
N GLY A 146 13.10 -48.51 -16.04
CA GLY A 146 13.64 -49.77 -16.56
C GLY A 146 14.35 -50.56 -15.48
#